data_AF-J1EDZ4-F1
#
_entry.id   AF-J1EDZ4-F1
#
_cell.length_a   1.000
_cell.length_b   1.000
_cell.length_c   1.000
_cell.angle_alpha   90.00
_cell.angle_beta   90.00
_cell.angle_gamma   90.00
#
_symmetry.space_group_name_H-M   'P 1'
#
loop_
_entity.id
_entity.type
_entity.pdbx_description
1 polymer ?
#
loop_
_entity_poly.entity_id
_entity_poly.type
_entity_poly.pdbx_seq_one_letter_code
_entity_poly.pdbx_strand_id
1 'polypeptide(L)'
;MDLSADLRALLPRWRIDGADLLPPEETAQIEALFTQLGQPATPEVLTLYTTLGGMATMDGEFWRLWSLDEVSRANQGQHSEWGVQFADFLTHSHVFRLRTTDSGQSEVFADPLQPGNPPVRVAASLSEFFALYRQRPDQALQR
;
A
#
# COMPACT_ATOMS: atom_id res chain seq x y z
N MET A 1 16.14 -2.75 5.40
CA MET A 1 15.29 -3.63 4.57
C MET A 1 15.24 -3.00 3.19
N ASP A 2 15.23 -3.80 2.12
CA ASP A 2 15.28 -3.31 0.73
C ASP A 2 13.95 -3.66 0.05
N LEU A 3 13.06 -2.67 -0.04
CA LEU A 3 11.74 -2.81 -0.67
C LEU A 3 11.84 -3.37 -2.09
N SER A 4 12.85 -2.95 -2.87
CA SER A 4 13.00 -3.44 -4.25
C SER A 4 13.31 -4.94 -4.30
N ALA A 5 14.06 -5.45 -3.33
CA ALA A 5 14.36 -6.87 -3.22
C ALA A 5 13.13 -7.67 -2.75
N ASP A 6 12.39 -7.14 -1.78
CA ASP A 6 11.17 -7.78 -1.28
C ASP A 6 10.08 -7.85 -2.37
N LEU A 7 9.87 -6.77 -3.13
CA LEU A 7 8.95 -6.75 -4.28
C LEU A 7 9.37 -7.75 -5.36
N ARG A 8 10.66 -7.78 -5.74
CA ARG A 8 11.17 -8.77 -6.72
C ARG A 8 10.90 -10.22 -6.31
N ALA A 9 10.91 -10.52 -5.01
CA ALA A 9 10.57 -11.85 -4.50
C ALA A 9 9.06 -12.12 -4.47
N LEU A 10 8.23 -11.10 -4.29
CA LEU A 10 6.76 -11.22 -4.24
C LEU A 10 6.11 -11.31 -5.62
N LEU A 11 6.63 -10.62 -6.63
CA LEU A 11 6.05 -10.61 -7.98
C LEU A 11 5.80 -12.01 -8.57
N PRO A 12 6.74 -12.99 -8.49
CA PRO A 12 6.47 -14.35 -8.97
C PRO A 12 5.39 -15.06 -8.16
N ARG A 13 5.37 -14.87 -6.83
CA ARG A 13 4.35 -15.46 -5.95
C ARG A 13 2.97 -14.96 -6.32
N TRP A 14 2.78 -13.65 -6.42
CA TRP A 14 1.49 -13.06 -6.79
C TRP A 14 0.97 -13.57 -8.14
N ARG A 15 1.85 -13.74 -9.14
CA ARG A 15 1.47 -14.33 -10.42
C ARG A 15 1.03 -15.79 -10.30
N ILE A 16 1.69 -16.59 -9.46
CA ILE A 16 1.31 -17.98 -9.19
C ILE A 16 -0.06 -18.03 -8.48
N ASP A 17 -0.30 -17.09 -7.58
CA ASP A 17 -1.56 -16.96 -6.84
C ASP A 17 -2.73 -16.44 -7.71
N GLY A 18 -2.45 -16.07 -8.97
CA GLY A 18 -3.45 -15.58 -9.92
C GLY A 18 -3.77 -14.09 -9.79
N ALA A 19 -2.94 -13.32 -9.08
CA ALA A 19 -3.05 -11.87 -9.04
C ALA A 19 -2.72 -11.27 -10.42
N ASP A 20 -3.63 -10.46 -10.95
CA ASP A 20 -3.46 -9.73 -12.19
C ASP A 20 -2.72 -8.42 -11.91
N LEU A 21 -1.41 -8.42 -12.17
CA LEU A 21 -0.51 -7.32 -11.87
C LEU A 21 -0.59 -6.24 -12.94
N LEU A 22 -0.85 -5.00 -12.53
CA LEU A 22 -0.93 -3.85 -13.43
C LEU A 22 0.47 -3.34 -13.82
N PRO A 23 0.62 -2.76 -15.02
CA PRO A 23 1.90 -2.19 -15.45
C PRO A 23 2.36 -1.08 -14.50
N PRO A 24 3.67 -0.86 -14.35
CA PRO A 24 4.20 0.24 -13.55
C PRO A 24 3.71 1.62 -14.00
N GLU A 25 3.72 2.57 -13.06
CA GLU A 25 3.31 3.96 -13.26
C GLU A 25 4.51 4.89 -13.39
N GLU A 26 4.31 6.04 -14.04
CA GLU A 26 5.36 7.06 -14.17
C GLU A 26 5.58 7.81 -12.86
N THR A 27 6.85 8.09 -12.53
CA THR A 27 7.23 8.83 -11.31
C THR A 27 6.45 10.13 -11.15
N ALA A 28 6.29 10.91 -12.22
CA ALA A 28 5.57 12.18 -12.19
C ALA A 28 4.08 12.02 -11.84
N GLN A 29 3.44 10.92 -12.26
CA GLN A 29 2.03 10.65 -11.94
C GLN A 29 1.86 10.29 -10.47
N ILE A 30 2.78 9.48 -9.94
CA ILE A 30 2.80 9.08 -8.52
C ILE A 30 2.98 10.32 -7.64
N GLU A 31 4.00 11.14 -7.93
CA GLU A 31 4.28 12.36 -7.17
C GLU A 31 3.12 13.35 -7.19
N ALA A 32 2.53 13.57 -8.37
CA ALA A 32 1.40 14.48 -8.54
C ALA A 32 0.18 14.01 -7.74
N LEU A 33 -0.17 12.73 -7.82
CA LEU A 33 -1.32 12.19 -7.09
C LEU A 33 -1.12 12.28 -5.58
N PHE A 34 0.00 11.79 -5.06
CA PHE A 34 0.25 11.80 -3.62
C PHE A 34 0.28 13.24 -3.08
N THR A 35 0.95 14.16 -3.78
CA THR A 35 0.93 15.58 -3.44
C THR A 35 -0.48 16.16 -3.42
N GLN A 36 -1.31 15.84 -4.43
CA GLN A 36 -2.71 16.25 -4.48
C GLN A 36 -3.49 15.73 -3.26
N LEU A 37 -3.21 14.52 -2.79
CA LEU A 37 -3.82 13.89 -1.62
C LEU A 37 -3.21 14.37 -0.28
N GLY A 38 -2.33 15.38 -0.31
CA GLY A 38 -1.75 16.00 0.88
C GLY A 38 -0.63 15.20 1.56
N GLN A 39 -0.05 14.21 0.87
CA GLN A 39 1.10 13.43 1.37
C GLN A 39 2.19 13.40 0.29
N PRO A 40 3.44 13.81 0.54
CA PRO A 40 4.47 13.67 -0.48
C PRO A 40 4.76 12.20 -0.76
N ALA A 41 4.95 11.84 -2.03
CA ALA A 41 5.38 10.50 -2.42
C ALA A 41 6.81 10.26 -1.91
N THR A 42 6.97 9.30 -1.02
CA THR A 42 8.30 8.92 -0.50
C THR A 42 9.06 8.09 -1.54
N PRO A 43 10.39 7.94 -1.40
CA PRO A 43 11.15 7.01 -2.23
C PRO A 43 10.60 5.58 -2.21
N GLU A 44 10.00 5.16 -1.09
CA GLU A 44 9.37 3.84 -0.98
C GLU A 44 8.08 3.75 -1.80
N VAL A 45 7.24 4.77 -1.77
CA VAL A 45 6.02 4.86 -2.59
C VAL A 45 6.36 4.87 -4.08
N LEU A 46 7.37 5.67 -4.46
CA LEU A 46 7.86 5.69 -5.83
C LEU A 46 8.37 4.31 -6.25
N THR A 47 9.18 3.66 -5.40
CA THR A 47 9.68 2.30 -5.66
C THR A 47 8.53 1.31 -5.84
N LEU A 48 7.48 1.39 -5.01
CA LEU A 48 6.31 0.51 -5.13
C LEU A 48 5.62 0.67 -6.49
N TYR A 49 5.16 1.88 -6.81
CA TYR A 49 4.34 2.10 -8.00
C TYR A 49 5.11 2.10 -9.32
N THR A 50 6.42 2.37 -9.29
CA THR A 50 7.31 2.16 -10.47
C THR A 50 7.74 0.70 -10.64
N THR A 51 7.46 -0.18 -9.66
CA THR A 51 7.67 -1.63 -9.79
C THR A 51 6.42 -2.35 -10.28
N LEU A 52 5.23 -1.94 -9.81
CA LEU A 52 3.93 -2.41 -10.28
C LEU A 52 2.85 -1.35 -10.02
N GLY A 53 1.92 -1.16 -10.95
CA GLY A 53 0.85 -0.16 -10.83
C GLY A 53 -0.37 -0.61 -10.02
N GLY A 54 -0.22 -1.61 -9.16
CA GLY A 54 -1.31 -2.24 -8.41
C GLY A 54 -1.72 -3.62 -8.93
N MET A 55 -2.88 -4.09 -8.45
CA MET A 55 -3.41 -5.42 -8.72
C MET A 55 -4.92 -5.35 -9.02
N ALA A 56 -5.33 -5.90 -10.15
CA ALA A 56 -6.75 -5.97 -10.52
C ALA A 56 -7.51 -7.06 -9.74
N THR A 57 -6.82 -8.10 -9.30
CA THR A 57 -7.38 -9.19 -8.47
C THR A 57 -6.56 -9.35 -7.19
N MET A 58 -7.18 -9.91 -6.15
CA MET A 58 -6.48 -10.23 -4.91
C MET A 58 -5.48 -11.37 -5.11
N ASP A 59 -4.45 -11.40 -4.27
CA ASP A 59 -3.57 -12.56 -4.17
C ASP A 59 -4.18 -13.70 -3.33
N GLY A 60 -3.40 -14.76 -3.11
CA GLY A 60 -3.81 -15.93 -2.34
C GLY A 60 -4.04 -15.66 -0.85
N GLU A 61 -3.57 -14.51 -0.36
CA GLU A 61 -3.80 -14.03 1.01
C GLU A 61 -4.97 -13.05 1.08
N PHE A 62 -5.74 -12.87 0.00
CA PHE A 62 -6.82 -11.89 -0.10
C PHE A 62 -6.37 -10.44 0.14
N TRP A 63 -5.09 -10.15 -0.09
CA TRP A 63 -4.56 -8.79 -0.09
C TRP A 63 -4.48 -8.26 -1.52
N ARG A 64 -4.67 -6.95 -1.68
CA ARG A 64 -4.62 -6.31 -2.99
C ARG A 64 -4.08 -4.90 -2.90
N LEU A 65 -3.02 -4.64 -3.65
CA LEU A 65 -2.53 -3.28 -3.90
C LEU A 65 -3.46 -2.57 -4.88
N TRP A 66 -3.92 -1.37 -4.54
CA TRP A 66 -4.77 -0.58 -5.43
C TRP A 66 -3.96 0.05 -6.56
N SER A 67 -4.62 0.26 -7.70
CA SER A 67 -4.12 1.15 -8.74
C SER A 67 -4.13 2.62 -8.30
N LEU A 68 -3.36 3.48 -8.96
CA LEU A 68 -3.41 4.92 -8.69
C LEU A 68 -4.81 5.52 -8.93
N ASP A 69 -5.56 5.02 -9.90
CA ASP A 69 -6.95 5.41 -10.12
C ASP A 69 -7.85 5.06 -8.93
N GLU A 70 -7.67 3.87 -8.35
CA GLU A 70 -8.39 3.46 -7.14
C GLU A 70 -7.98 4.28 -5.92
N VAL A 71 -6.67 4.53 -5.74
CA VAL A 71 -6.14 5.42 -4.70
C VAL A 71 -6.78 6.80 -4.83
N SER A 72 -6.82 7.36 -6.04
CA SER A 72 -7.44 8.66 -6.31
C SER A 72 -8.91 8.69 -5.91
N ARG A 73 -9.69 7.68 -6.33
CA ARG A 73 -11.13 7.59 -6.04
C ARG A 73 -11.43 7.40 -4.55
N ALA A 74 -10.70 6.52 -3.87
CA ALA A 74 -10.94 6.19 -2.48
C ALA A 74 -10.61 7.35 -1.53
N ASN A 75 -9.68 8.22 -1.92
CA ASN A 75 -9.23 9.35 -1.10
C ASN A 75 -9.81 10.71 -1.56
N GLN A 76 -10.91 10.71 -2.34
CA GLN A 76 -11.59 11.95 -2.71
C GLN A 76 -12.21 12.63 -1.48
N GLY A 77 -12.10 13.96 -1.42
CA GLY A 77 -12.71 14.78 -0.37
C GLY A 77 -11.70 15.31 0.63
N GLN A 78 -12.06 15.29 1.91
CA GLN A 78 -11.20 15.83 2.96
C GLN A 78 -10.01 14.91 3.23
N HIS A 79 -8.81 15.48 3.24
CA HIS A 79 -7.58 14.73 3.55
C HIS A 79 -7.65 14.14 4.96
N SER A 80 -7.22 12.88 5.07
CA SER A 80 -7.11 12.20 6.36
C SER A 80 -5.77 12.50 7.02
N GLU A 81 -5.77 12.78 8.32
CA GLU A 81 -4.54 12.89 9.13
C GLU A 81 -3.79 11.55 9.24
N TRP A 82 -4.46 10.45 8.93
CA TRP A 82 -3.90 9.09 8.95
C TRP A 82 -3.31 8.67 7.60
N GLY A 83 -3.29 9.58 6.61
CA GLY A 83 -2.66 9.36 5.32
C GLY A 83 -3.58 8.75 4.26
N VAL A 84 -2.96 8.29 3.18
CA VAL A 84 -3.60 7.89 1.92
C VAL A 84 -3.90 6.40 1.92
N GLN A 85 -5.16 6.02 1.70
CA GLN A 85 -5.55 4.62 1.50
C GLN A 85 -4.95 4.06 0.20
N PHE A 86 -4.36 2.87 0.24
CA PHE A 86 -3.61 2.33 -0.91
C PHE A 86 -3.76 0.83 -1.17
N ALA A 87 -4.36 0.07 -0.25
CA ALA A 87 -4.53 -1.37 -0.41
C ALA A 87 -5.71 -1.85 0.45
N ASP A 88 -6.27 -2.99 0.11
CA ASP A 88 -7.29 -3.66 0.90
C ASP A 88 -6.96 -5.13 1.19
N PHE A 89 -7.58 -5.63 2.26
CA PHE A 89 -7.56 -7.04 2.65
C PHE A 89 -8.99 -7.53 2.94
N LEU A 90 -9.31 -8.73 2.46
CA LEU A 90 -10.64 -9.34 2.54
C LEU A 90 -11.75 -8.46 1.92
N THR A 91 -11.57 -8.08 0.66
CA THR A 91 -12.52 -7.27 -0.14
C THR A 91 -13.04 -6.05 0.61
N HIS A 92 -12.16 -5.09 0.89
CA HIS A 92 -12.45 -3.85 1.61
C HIS A 92 -12.88 -4.01 3.08
N SER A 93 -12.79 -5.20 3.67
CA SER A 93 -13.05 -5.35 5.12
C SER A 93 -11.98 -4.62 5.96
N HIS A 94 -10.75 -4.53 5.44
CA HIS A 94 -9.65 -3.77 6.03
C HIS A 94 -8.98 -2.95 4.94
N VAL A 95 -8.68 -1.69 5.24
CA VAL A 95 -7.98 -0.80 4.31
C VAL A 95 -6.67 -0.37 4.94
N PHE A 96 -5.60 -0.41 4.16
CA PHE A 96 -4.30 0.07 4.59
C PHE A 96 -4.05 1.50 4.12
N ARG A 97 -3.35 2.27 4.94
CA ARG A 97 -2.97 3.66 4.67
C ARG A 97 -1.46 3.87 4.72
N LEU A 98 -1.00 4.81 3.91
CA LEU A 98 0.36 5.33 3.92
C LEU A 98 0.37 6.74 4.50
N ARG A 99 1.20 6.95 5.52
CA ARG A 99 1.45 8.28 6.07
C ARG A 99 2.92 8.61 5.99
N THR A 100 3.25 9.75 5.40
CA THR A 100 4.63 10.21 5.31
C THR A 100 5.04 10.85 6.63
N THR A 101 6.20 10.44 7.15
CA THR A 101 6.82 11.02 8.35
C THR A 101 7.62 12.28 8.01
N ASP A 102 7.98 13.07 9.03
CA ASP A 102 8.88 14.21 8.88
C ASP A 102 10.28 13.80 8.35
N SER A 103 10.67 12.54 8.55
CA SER A 103 11.91 11.96 8.02
C SER A 103 11.80 11.49 6.56
N GLY A 104 10.64 11.64 5.92
CA GLY A 104 10.39 11.24 4.54
C GLY A 104 10.20 9.74 4.31
N GLN A 105 9.81 9.00 5.35
CA GLN A 105 9.48 7.56 5.28
C GLN A 105 7.97 7.34 5.25
N SER A 106 7.51 6.20 4.73
CA SER A 106 6.08 5.88 4.71
C SER A 106 5.72 4.86 5.79
N GLU A 107 5.10 5.32 6.88
CA GLU A 107 4.47 4.42 7.85
C GLU A 107 3.21 3.78 7.26
N VAL A 108 2.93 2.54 7.66
CA VAL A 108 1.75 1.79 7.21
C VAL A 108 0.78 1.63 8.37
N PHE A 109 -0.48 2.01 8.14
CA PHE A 109 -1.58 1.87 9.09
C PHE A 109 -2.66 0.94 8.52
N ALA A 110 -3.41 0.28 9.39
CA ALA A 110 -4.60 -0.47 9.05
C ALA A 110 -5.83 0.19 9.70
N ASP A 111 -6.89 0.37 8.91
CA ASP A 111 -8.19 0.79 9.42
C ASP A 111 -8.78 -0.34 10.29
N PRO A 112 -9.35 -0.02 11.46
CA PRO A 112 -9.91 -1.03 12.34
C PRO A 112 -11.22 -1.58 11.77
N LEU A 113 -11.48 -2.86 12.04
CA LEU A 113 -12.74 -3.54 11.71
C LEU A 113 -13.98 -2.86 12.30
N GLN A 114 -13.81 -2.21 13.45
CA GLN A 114 -14.90 -1.53 14.16
C GLN A 114 -14.91 -0.04 13.78
N PRO A 115 -16.00 0.47 13.18
CA PRO A 115 -16.13 1.88 12.86
C PRO A 115 -15.95 2.77 14.09
N GLY A 116 -15.25 3.89 13.93
CA GLY A 116 -15.06 4.91 14.97
C GLY A 116 -13.76 4.77 15.78
N ASN A 117 -13.03 3.66 15.63
CA ASN A 117 -11.68 3.55 16.16
C ASN A 117 -10.65 4.20 15.20
N PRO A 118 -9.55 4.77 15.72
CA PRO A 118 -8.48 5.29 14.88
C PRO A 118 -7.70 4.16 14.19
N PRO A 119 -7.08 4.42 13.03
CA PRO A 119 -6.16 3.48 12.38
C PRO A 119 -4.99 3.08 13.28
N VAL A 120 -4.57 1.82 13.20
CA VAL A 120 -3.46 1.27 13.99
C VAL A 120 -2.21 1.17 13.11
N ARG A 121 -1.06 1.62 13.62
CA ARG A 121 0.20 1.47 12.90
C ARG A 121 0.62 0.00 12.87
N VAL A 122 0.76 -0.57 11.67
CA VAL A 122 1.14 -1.98 11.47
C VAL A 122 2.60 -2.13 11.05
N ALA A 123 3.22 -1.10 10.48
CA ALA A 123 4.65 -1.04 10.18
C ALA A 123 5.18 0.41 10.25
N ALA A 124 6.43 0.58 10.66
CA ALA A 124 7.10 1.88 10.73
C ALA A 124 7.67 2.33 9.37
N SER A 125 7.70 1.45 8.36
CA SER A 125 8.05 1.78 6.98
C SER A 125 7.35 0.85 5.99
N LEU A 126 7.28 1.25 4.72
CA LEU A 126 6.73 0.41 3.67
C LEU A 126 7.65 -0.79 3.40
N SER A 127 8.96 -0.59 3.49
CA SER A 127 9.95 -1.67 3.45
C SER A 127 9.72 -2.71 4.56
N GLU A 128 9.41 -2.27 5.78
CA GLU A 128 9.08 -3.18 6.88
C GLU A 128 7.79 -3.95 6.61
N PHE A 129 6.75 -3.29 6.12
CA PHE A 129 5.48 -3.93 5.78
C PHE A 129 5.68 -5.05 4.76
N PHE A 130 6.36 -4.79 3.64
CA PHE A 130 6.59 -5.81 2.61
C PHE A 130 7.53 -6.93 3.06
N ALA A 131 8.53 -6.61 3.90
CA ALA A 131 9.38 -7.63 4.50
C ALA A 131 8.58 -8.56 5.43
N LEU A 132 7.67 -8.02 6.24
CA LEU A 132 6.75 -8.79 7.09
C LEU A 132 5.77 -9.60 6.25
N TYR A 133 5.13 -8.98 5.26
CA TYR A 133 4.17 -9.62 4.37
C TYR A 133 4.78 -10.82 3.62
N ARG A 134 6.03 -10.68 3.15
CA ARG A 134 6.76 -11.77 2.50
C ARG A 134 7.06 -12.95 3.42
N GLN A 135 7.39 -12.68 4.69
CA GLN A 135 7.82 -13.73 5.62
C GLN A 135 6.65 -14.35 6.39
N ARG A 136 5.64 -13.55 6.73
CA ARG A 136 4.55 -13.86 7.66
C ARG A 136 3.31 -13.03 7.28
N PRO A 137 2.63 -13.35 6.16
CA PRO A 137 1.49 -12.56 5.67
C PRO A 137 0.40 -12.37 6.73
N ASP A 138 0.05 -13.41 7.49
CA ASP A 138 -0.90 -13.31 8.61
C ASP A 138 -0.54 -12.20 9.61
N GLN A 139 0.74 -12.05 9.96
CA GLN A 139 1.19 -11.03 10.91
C GLN A 139 1.18 -9.62 10.34
N ALA A 140 1.26 -9.47 9.02
CA ALA A 140 1.18 -8.19 8.33
C ALA A 140 -0.28 -7.75 8.13
N LEU A 141 -1.19 -8.71 7.94
CA LEU A 141 -2.58 -8.44 7.55
C LEU A 141 -3.58 -8.43 8.72
N GLN A 142 -3.34 -9.18 9.80
CA GLN A 142 -4.30 -9.37 10.90
C GLN A 142 -4.02 -8.47 12.13
N ARG A 143 -3.45 -7.28 11.95
CA ARG A 143 -3.05 -6.36 13.04
C ARG A 143 -4.08 -5.28 13.33
#